data_AF-A0A950GBX7-F1
#
_entry.id   AF-A0A950GBX7-F1
#
_cell.length_a   1.000
_cell.length_b   1.000
_cell.length_c   1.000
_cell.angle_alpha   90.00
_cell.angle_beta   90.00
_cell.angle_gamma   90.00
#
_symmetry.space_group_name_H-M   'P 1'
#
loop_
_entity.id
_entity.type
_entity.pdbx_description
1 polymer ?
#
loop_
_entity_poly.entity_id
_entity_poly.type
_entity_poly.pdbx_seq_one_letter_code
_entity_poly.pdbx_strand_id
1 'polypeptide(L)'
;MAIESMAGRLGLAKTTALLAGSRLVVAVSTGILHLAAALDVPVVALYGPTNPDRWGPLSKKAIVVVPEGVESGYLHLGFEYPDRPLECMRFISVDSVLDAALRALRHAEEQQLAHEPAMS
;
A
#
# COMPACT_ATOMS: atom_id res chain seq x y z
N MET A 1 12.27 18.41 7.03
CA MET A 1 11.64 17.46 6.08
C MET A 1 10.57 18.23 5.31
N ALA A 2 10.52 18.12 3.99
CA ALA A 2 9.49 18.79 3.18
C ALA A 2 8.28 17.86 3.00
N ILE A 3 7.07 18.41 3.09
CA ILE A 3 5.82 17.70 2.80
C ILE A 3 5.17 18.43 1.64
N GLU A 4 4.92 17.72 0.54
CA GLU A 4 4.36 18.29 -0.68
C GLU A 4 3.06 17.59 -1.07
N SER A 5 2.08 18.39 -1.49
CA SER A 5 0.84 17.87 -2.07
C SER A 5 0.90 17.91 -3.59
N MET A 6 0.82 16.72 -4.20
CA MET A 6 0.74 16.51 -5.65
C MET A 6 -0.67 16.15 -6.12
N ALA A 7 -1.66 16.12 -5.21
CA ALA A 7 -3.04 15.77 -5.51
C ALA A 7 -3.64 16.75 -6.54
N GLY A 8 -4.18 16.22 -7.63
CA GLY A 8 -4.76 17.02 -8.73
C GLY A 8 -3.73 17.83 -9.55
N ARG A 9 -2.43 17.68 -9.30
CA ARG A 9 -1.36 18.44 -10.00
C ARG A 9 -0.67 17.64 -11.10
N LEU A 10 -0.82 16.33 -11.08
CA LEU A 10 -0.17 15.41 -12.02
C LEU A 10 -1.20 14.67 -12.86
N GLY A 11 -0.92 14.53 -14.15
CA GLY A 11 -1.59 13.56 -15.00
C GLY A 11 -1.01 12.16 -14.79
N LEU A 12 -1.70 11.13 -15.29
CA LEU A 12 -1.38 9.73 -15.05
C LEU A 12 0.10 9.38 -15.28
N ALA A 13 0.67 9.77 -16.42
CA ALA A 13 2.07 9.46 -16.74
C ALA A 13 3.07 10.03 -15.70
N LYS A 14 2.84 11.26 -15.22
CA LYS A 14 3.70 11.88 -14.20
C LYS A 14 3.49 11.24 -12.83
N THR A 15 2.26 10.85 -12.51
CA THR A 15 1.96 10.09 -11.29
C THR A 15 2.69 8.74 -11.31
N THR A 16 2.65 8.01 -12.42
CA THR A 16 3.39 6.74 -12.58
C THR A 16 4.89 6.94 -12.37
N ALA A 17 5.48 7.98 -12.97
CA ALA A 17 6.90 8.27 -12.80
C ALA A 17 7.26 8.61 -11.34
N LEU A 18 6.41 9.38 -10.65
CA LEU A 18 6.59 9.69 -9.23
C LEU A 18 6.54 8.42 -8.37
N LEU A 19 5.56 7.53 -8.62
CA LEU A 19 5.44 6.26 -7.90
C LEU A 19 6.65 5.36 -8.16
N ALA A 20 7.11 5.24 -9.41
CA ALA A 20 8.27 4.43 -9.78
C ALA A 20 9.57 4.88 -9.09
N GLY A 21 9.71 6.19 -8.83
CA GLY A 21 10.84 6.75 -8.08
C GLY A 21 10.67 6.73 -6.55
N SER A 22 9.55 6.25 -6.02
CA SER A 22 9.28 6.23 -4.59
C SER A 22 9.94 5.03 -3.92
N ARG A 23 10.53 5.23 -2.73
CA ARG A 23 11.09 4.12 -1.92
C ARG A 23 10.01 3.25 -1.28
N LEU A 24 8.84 3.83 -1.03
CA LEU A 24 7.69 3.19 -0.41
C LEU A 24 6.43 3.98 -0.77
N VAL A 25 5.33 3.28 -1.00
CA VAL A 25 3.99 3.88 -1.14
C VAL A 25 3.10 3.34 -0.03
N VAL A 26 2.44 4.24 0.71
CA VAL A 26 1.39 3.88 1.67
C VAL A 26 0.06 4.32 1.09
N ALA A 27 -0.87 3.40 0.87
CA ALA A 27 -2.12 3.70 0.18
C ALA A 27 -3.28 2.79 0.60
N VAL A 28 -4.51 3.30 0.47
CA VAL A 28 -5.74 2.49 0.51
C VAL A 28 -5.99 1.80 -0.84
N SER A 29 -6.87 0.80 -0.85
CA SER A 29 -7.31 0.02 -2.04
C SER A 29 -7.93 0.90 -3.15
N THR A 30 -7.09 1.60 -3.90
CA THR A 30 -7.43 2.49 -5.02
C THR A 30 -6.45 2.27 -6.17
N GLY A 31 -6.70 2.89 -7.34
CA GLY A 31 -5.83 2.76 -8.51
C GLY A 31 -4.35 3.08 -8.24
N ILE A 32 -4.04 3.98 -7.30
CA ILE A 32 -2.66 4.34 -6.94
C ILE A 32 -1.91 3.17 -6.30
N LEU A 33 -2.58 2.41 -5.42
CA LEU A 33 -2.02 1.22 -4.78
C LEU A 33 -1.68 0.16 -5.84
N HIS A 34 -2.60 -0.10 -6.77
CA HIS A 34 -2.39 -1.09 -7.83
C HIS A 34 -1.31 -0.65 -8.82
N LEU A 35 -1.26 0.63 -9.16
CA LEU A 35 -0.22 1.18 -10.02
C LEU A 35 1.15 1.07 -9.38
N ALA A 36 1.30 1.39 -8.09
CA ALA A 36 2.56 1.22 -7.36
C ALA A 36 2.98 -0.25 -7.30
N ALA A 37 2.05 -1.17 -7.04
CA ALA A 37 2.31 -2.61 -7.05
C ALA A 37 2.76 -3.12 -8.42
N ALA A 38 2.12 -2.65 -9.51
CA ALA A 38 2.49 -3.01 -10.88
C ALA A 38 3.88 -2.49 -11.30
N LEU A 39 4.32 -1.38 -10.69
CA LEU A 39 5.67 -0.82 -10.86
C LEU A 39 6.72 -1.51 -9.99
N ASP A 40 6.36 -2.56 -9.25
CA ASP A 40 7.22 -3.30 -8.32
C ASP A 40 7.87 -2.41 -7.24
N VAL A 41 7.15 -1.35 -6.85
CA VAL A 41 7.50 -0.47 -5.75
C VAL A 41 7.02 -1.12 -4.44
N PRO A 42 7.79 -1.05 -3.33
CA PRO A 42 7.28 -1.48 -2.02
C PRO A 42 5.99 -0.74 -1.65
N VAL A 43 4.98 -1.48 -1.19
CA VAL A 43 3.68 -0.89 -0.83
C VAL A 43 3.26 -1.34 0.57
N VAL A 44 2.82 -0.40 1.40
CA VAL A 44 1.98 -0.70 2.57
C VAL A 44 0.54 -0.40 2.19
N ALA A 45 -0.26 -1.47 2.18
CA ALA A 45 -1.58 -1.50 1.60
C ALA A 45 -2.64 -1.57 2.70
N LEU A 46 -3.44 -0.51 2.84
CA LEU A 46 -4.43 -0.36 3.90
C LEU A 46 -5.80 -0.88 3.43
N TYR A 47 -6.29 -1.94 4.07
CA TYR A 47 -7.59 -2.54 3.75
C TYR A 47 -8.48 -2.57 4.98
N GLY A 48 -9.66 -1.95 4.89
CA GLY A 48 -10.70 -2.06 5.90
C GLY A 48 -11.84 -2.90 5.38
N PRO A 49 -12.92 -2.30 4.86
CA PRO A 49 -14.09 -3.08 4.43
C PRO A 49 -13.80 -3.89 3.16
N THR A 50 -12.94 -3.41 2.27
CA THR A 50 -12.56 -4.12 1.04
C THR A 50 -11.78 -5.39 1.34
N ASN A 51 -12.16 -6.50 0.72
CA ASN A 51 -11.47 -7.78 0.88
C ASN A 51 -10.08 -7.77 0.20
N PRO A 52 -8.97 -7.92 0.94
CA PRO A 52 -7.63 -7.93 0.37
C PRO A 52 -7.29 -9.23 -0.39
N ASP A 53 -7.94 -10.35 -0.11
CA ASP A 53 -7.71 -11.59 -0.89
C ASP A 53 -8.26 -11.46 -2.31
N ARG A 54 -9.33 -10.68 -2.48
CA ARG A 54 -9.95 -10.42 -3.79
C ARG A 54 -9.35 -9.23 -4.52
N TRP A 55 -9.05 -8.16 -3.80
CA TRP A 55 -8.62 -6.88 -4.38
C TRP A 55 -7.23 -6.45 -3.95
N GLY A 56 -6.44 -7.37 -3.40
CA GLY A 56 -5.09 -7.11 -2.94
C GLY A 56 -4.14 -6.64 -4.04
N PRO A 57 -3.01 -6.02 -3.65
CA PRO A 57 -1.94 -5.72 -4.59
C PRO A 57 -1.29 -7.01 -5.11
N LEU A 58 -1.07 -7.08 -6.42
CA LEU A 58 -0.33 -8.18 -7.05
C LEU A 58 1.18 -7.90 -7.02
N SER A 59 1.78 -7.86 -5.83
CA SER A 59 3.22 -7.67 -5.66
C SER A 59 3.74 -8.42 -4.44
N LYS A 60 4.93 -9.03 -4.59
CA LYS A 60 5.64 -9.69 -3.48
C LYS A 60 6.24 -8.70 -2.48
N LYS A 61 6.35 -7.42 -2.85
CA LYS A 61 6.87 -6.35 -1.99
C LYS A 61 5.76 -5.62 -1.23
N ALA A 62 4.51 -6.03 -1.42
CA ALA A 62 3.38 -5.44 -0.72
C ALA A 62 3.21 -6.06 0.67
N ILE A 63 2.95 -5.22 1.66
CA ILE A 63 2.53 -5.61 3.00
C ILE A 63 1.11 -5.09 3.21
N VAL A 64 0.17 -6.00 3.43
CA VAL A 64 -1.23 -5.67 3.70
C VAL A 64 -1.42 -5.43 5.20
N VAL A 65 -2.03 -4.30 5.56
CA VAL A 65 -2.41 -3.94 6.92
C VAL A 65 -3.94 -3.86 7.00
N VAL A 66 -4.50 -4.58 7.96
CA VAL A 66 -5.94 -4.68 8.22
C VAL A 66 -6.27 -4.27 9.66
N PRO A 67 -7.51 -3.87 9.94
CA PRO A 67 -8.00 -3.59 11.28
C PRO A 67 -7.74 -4.71 12.29
N GLU A 68 -7.33 -4.34 13.50
CA GLU A 68 -7.18 -5.28 14.61
C GLU A 68 -8.43 -5.32 15.49
N GLY A 69 -8.83 -6.53 15.94
CA GLY A 69 -9.91 -6.71 16.91
C GLY A 69 -11.32 -6.42 16.41
N VAL A 70 -11.51 -6.19 15.11
CA VAL A 70 -12.82 -5.95 14.48
C VAL A 70 -12.93 -6.67 13.14
N GLU A 71 -14.16 -6.97 12.74
CA GLU A 71 -14.45 -7.53 11.42
C GLU A 71 -14.09 -6.55 10.29
N SER A 72 -13.50 -7.08 9.23
CA SER A 72 -13.05 -6.34 8.04
C SER A 72 -13.02 -7.27 6.81
N GLY A 73 -12.81 -6.72 5.62
CA GLY A 73 -12.70 -7.51 4.39
C GLY A 73 -14.01 -8.12 3.86
N TYR A 74 -15.17 -7.58 4.25
CA TYR A 74 -16.49 -8.08 3.87
C TYR A 74 -17.00 -7.59 2.50
N LEU A 75 -16.35 -6.59 1.87
CA LEU A 75 -16.72 -6.10 0.54
C LEU A 75 -15.92 -6.83 -0.56
N HIS A 76 -16.63 -7.58 -1.39
CA HIS A 76 -16.07 -8.27 -2.54
C HIS A 76 -16.39 -7.57 -3.87
N LEU A 77 -17.56 -6.97 -4.04
CA LEU A 77 -18.00 -6.34 -5.28
C LEU A 77 -18.32 -4.86 -5.10
N GLY A 78 -18.37 -4.39 -3.86
CA GLY A 78 -18.56 -2.98 -3.50
C GLY A 78 -20.03 -2.59 -3.30
N PHE A 79 -20.93 -3.57 -3.15
CA PHE A 79 -22.35 -3.34 -2.83
C PHE A 79 -22.82 -4.13 -1.61
N GLU A 80 -21.94 -4.91 -0.98
CA GLU A 80 -22.22 -5.76 0.19
C GLU A 80 -22.16 -5.01 1.52
N TYR A 81 -22.60 -3.75 1.52
CA TYR A 81 -22.57 -2.97 2.75
C TYR A 81 -23.56 -3.55 3.76
N PRO A 82 -23.12 -3.85 4.99
CA PRO A 82 -24.06 -4.18 6.05
C PRO A 82 -24.97 -2.98 6.32
N ASP A 83 -26.18 -3.23 6.82
CA ASP A 83 -27.17 -2.20 7.16
C ASP A 83 -26.59 -1.09 8.08
N ARG A 84 -25.58 -1.45 8.87
CA ARG A 84 -24.73 -0.51 9.60
C ARG A 84 -23.26 -0.68 9.15
N PRO A 85 -22.72 0.25 8.36
CA PRO A 85 -21.31 0.21 7.96
C PRO A 85 -20.39 0.21 9.19
N LEU A 86 -19.49 -0.77 9.27
CA LEU A 86 -18.49 -0.83 10.31
C LEU A 86 -17.39 0.20 10.00
N GLU A 87 -17.03 1.04 10.97
CA GLU A 87 -15.88 1.94 10.87
C GLU A 87 -14.55 1.20 11.08
N CYS A 88 -14.40 0.01 10.48
CA CYS A 88 -13.28 -0.90 10.74
C CYS A 88 -11.92 -0.25 10.44
N MET A 89 -11.82 0.64 9.43
CA MET A 89 -10.59 1.40 9.13
C MET A 89 -10.02 2.17 10.33
N ARG A 90 -10.86 2.59 11.30
CA ARG A 90 -10.40 3.31 12.50
C ARG A 90 -9.56 2.45 13.43
N PHE A 91 -9.60 1.13 13.28
CA PHE A 91 -8.82 0.17 14.05
C PHE A 91 -7.50 -0.21 13.36
N ILE A 92 -7.15 0.45 12.25
CA ILE A 92 -5.78 0.44 11.73
C ILE A 92 -4.97 1.48 12.50
N SER A 93 -4.07 1.02 13.37
CA SER A 93 -3.24 1.92 14.17
C SER A 93 -2.10 2.51 13.34
N VAL A 94 -1.69 3.74 13.67
CA VAL A 94 -0.51 4.36 13.05
C VAL A 94 0.75 3.51 13.27
N ASP A 95 0.89 2.90 14.45
CA ASP A 95 2.03 2.05 14.79
C ASP A 95 2.10 0.82 13.89
N SER A 96 0.97 0.15 13.62
CA SER A 96 0.94 -1.01 12.70
C SER A 96 1.38 -0.62 11.27
N VAL A 97 0.99 0.57 10.82
CA VAL A 97 1.37 1.11 9.50
C VAL A 97 2.85 1.50 9.49
N LEU A 98 3.35 2.11 10.56
CA LEU A 98 4.75 2.49 10.68
C LEU A 98 5.66 1.25 10.73
N ASP A 99 5.29 0.22 11.48
CA ASP A 99 6.03 -1.04 11.55
C ASP A 99 6.07 -1.74 10.18
N ALA A 100 4.93 -1.78 9.48
CA ALA A 100 4.87 -2.29 8.12
C ALA A 100 5.77 -1.48 7.16
N ALA A 101 5.75 -0.15 7.26
CA ALA A 101 6.57 0.73 6.44
C ALA A 101 8.07 0.50 6.65
N LEU A 102 8.50 0.40 7.91
CA LEU A 102 9.89 0.15 8.26
C LEU A 102 10.34 -1.25 7.81
N ARG A 103 9.48 -2.26 7.91
CA ARG A 103 9.75 -3.61 7.37
C ARG A 103 9.91 -3.60 5.85
N ALA A 104 9.01 -2.93 5.14
CA ALA A 104 9.06 -2.84 3.68
C ALA A 104 10.35 -2.15 3.20
N LEU A 105 10.75 -1.07 3.87
CA LEU A 105 11.99 -0.35 3.54
C LEU A 105 13.24 -1.20 3.77
N ARG A 106 13.33 -1.93 4.89
CA ARG A 106 14.46 -2.84 5.16
C ARG A 106 14.60 -3.93 4.10
N HIS A 107 13.49 -4.57 3.73
CA HIS A 107 13.52 -5.60 2.69
C HIS A 107 13.91 -5.06 1.32
N ALA A 108 13.52 -3.82 0.98
CA ALA A 108 13.92 -3.19 -0.27
C ALA A 108 15.44 -2.92 -0.30
N GLU A 109 16.02 -2.48 0.81
CA GLU A 109 17.46 -2.24 0.96
C GLU A 109 18.26 -3.55 0.87
N GLU A 110 17.81 -4.61 1.55
CA GLU A 110 18.43 -5.94 1.50
C GLU A 110 18.46 -6.51 0.07
N GLN A 111 17.37 -6.35 -0.68
CA GLN A 111 17.28 -6.83 -2.07
C GLN A 111 18.12 -6.02 -3.04
N GLN A 112 18.29 -4.71 -2.82
CA GLN A 112 19.20 -3.88 -3.60
C GLN A 112 20.66 -4.28 -3.39
N LEU A 113 21.07 -4.49 -2.14
CA LEU A 113 22.44 -4.93 -1.83
C LEU A 113 22.75 -6.31 -2.44
N ALA A 114 21.78 -7.21 -2.49
CA ALA A 114 21.92 -8.51 -3.13
C ALA A 114 22.00 -8.47 -4.67
N HIS A 115 21.66 -7.34 -5.31
CA HIS A 115 21.66 -7.16 -6.76
C HIS A 115 22.80 -6.27 -7.27
N GLU A 116 23.64 -5.70 -6.41
CA GLU A 116 24.87 -5.02 -6.83
C GLU A 116 25.88 -6.05 -7.35
N PRO A 117 26.37 -5.92 -8.59
CA PRO A 117 27.42 -6.79 -9.08
C PRO A 117 28.68 -6.56 -8.24
N ALA A 118 29.30 -7.64 -7.76
CA ALA A 118 30.63 -7.57 -7.16
C ALA A 118 31.54 -6.83 -8.14
N MET A 119 32.03 -5.66 -7.74
CA MET A 119 32.93 -4.84 -8.55
C MET A 119 34.12 -5.69 -9.00
N SER A 120 34.20 -5.96 -10.30
CA SER A 120 35.36 -6.59 -10.96
C SER A 120 36.32 -5.53 -11.46
#